data_AF-A0A4W5LPF4-F1
#
_entry.id   AF-A0A4W5LPF4-F1
#
_cell.length_a   1.000
_cell.length_b   1.000
_cell.length_c   1.000
_cell.angle_alpha   90.00
_cell.angle_beta   90.00
_cell.angle_gamma   90.00
#
_symmetry.space_group_name_H-M   'P 1'
#
loop_
_entity.id
_entity.type
_entity.pdbx_description
1 polymer ?
#
loop_
_entity_poly.entity_id
_entity_poly.type
_entity_poly.pdbx_seq_one_letter_code
_entity_poly.pdbx_strand_id
1 'polypeptide(L)'
;MIVVLSRYVTGQVYDCSSLQVCYRCMIVVLSRYATGQVYEGSFHENVRQGHGMLSSGKLIGSSSSVFVGQWLQDKKMGYGVFDDITRGEKYMGLWNDNQRQGSGVVVTQFGLYYEGTFSNNKMMVSPTQSLSLSLSLSLSLSVSLSVSLSLCVSLSVCLSLCVSLSLCVSLSLSVSLSLCVSLSLSISNWSKLTDNNI
;
A
#
# COMPACT_ATOMS: atom_id res chain seq x y z
N MET A 1 32.18 21.67 -29.13
CA MET A 1 33.37 21.99 -28.32
C MET A 1 33.10 21.50 -26.90
N ILE A 2 33.79 20.44 -26.47
CA ILE A 2 33.68 19.89 -25.10
C ILE A 2 34.77 20.56 -24.28
N VAL A 3 34.42 21.28 -23.21
CA VAL A 3 35.41 21.83 -22.28
C VAL A 3 35.52 20.85 -21.12
N VAL A 4 36.63 20.11 -21.08
CA VAL A 4 36.96 19.15 -20.03
C VAL A 4 37.77 19.88 -18.97
N LEU A 5 37.19 20.07 -17.78
CA LEU A 5 37.90 20.66 -16.64
C LEU A 5 38.26 19.53 -15.69
N SER A 6 39.50 19.05 -15.79
CA SER A 6 40.04 18.06 -14.85
C SER A 6 40.41 18.76 -13.54
N ARG A 7 39.66 18.53 -12.45
CA ARG A 7 40.15 18.86 -11.10
C ARG A 7 40.89 17.64 -10.54
N TYR A 8 42.20 17.77 -10.38
CA TYR A 8 42.97 16.85 -9.55
C TYR A 8 42.79 17.25 -8.08
N VAL A 9 42.80 16.26 -7.17
CA VAL A 9 42.79 16.42 -5.71
C VAL A 9 44.13 17.01 -5.24
N THR A 10 44.45 18.23 -5.69
CA THR A 10 45.57 19.08 -5.22
C THR A 10 45.30 20.59 -5.41
N GLY A 11 44.07 20.99 -5.78
CA GLY A 11 43.67 22.42 -5.74
C GLY A 11 44.20 23.28 -6.89
N GLN A 12 44.50 22.72 -8.06
CA GLN A 12 44.82 23.51 -9.25
C GLN A 12 43.81 23.27 -10.38
N VAL A 13 43.29 24.38 -10.91
CA VAL A 13 42.39 24.41 -12.07
C VAL A 13 43.26 24.63 -13.30
N TYR A 14 43.30 23.67 -14.20
CA TYR A 14 43.99 23.80 -15.50
C TYR A 14 42.96 23.80 -16.62
N ASP A 15 43.04 24.80 -17.49
CA ASP A 15 42.26 24.89 -18.72
C ASP A 15 42.94 24.00 -19.77
N CYS A 16 42.29 22.90 -20.14
CA CYS A 16 42.90 21.86 -20.97
C CYS A 16 42.45 22.03 -22.42
N SER A 17 42.94 23.08 -23.10
CA SER A 17 42.66 23.32 -24.53
C SER A 17 43.49 22.45 -25.47
N SER A 18 44.47 21.68 -24.97
CA SER A 18 45.34 20.87 -25.82
C SER A 18 46.19 19.90 -25.00
N LEU A 19 45.62 18.77 -24.56
CA LEU A 19 46.44 17.60 -24.23
C LEU A 19 45.64 16.31 -24.40
N GLN A 20 46.20 15.48 -25.26
CA GLN A 20 45.92 14.08 -25.52
C GLN A 20 45.32 13.40 -24.29
N VAL A 21 44.00 13.19 -24.37
CA VAL A 21 43.16 12.56 -23.34
C VAL A 21 43.85 11.29 -22.89
N CYS A 22 44.10 11.12 -21.59
CA CYS A 22 44.65 9.89 -21.06
C CYS A 22 43.62 8.77 -21.24
N TYR A 23 43.65 8.07 -22.38
CA TYR A 23 42.67 7.07 -22.83
C TYR A 23 42.57 5.81 -21.95
N ARG A 24 43.22 5.78 -20.78
CA ARG A 24 43.48 4.54 -20.02
C ARG A 24 43.24 4.61 -18.51
N CYS A 25 42.90 5.78 -17.95
CA CYS A 25 42.68 5.90 -16.52
C CYS A 25 41.23 6.25 -16.19
N MET A 26 40.71 5.60 -15.15
CA MET A 26 39.44 5.89 -14.50
C MET A 26 39.58 7.23 -13.75
N ILE A 27 39.59 8.34 -14.51
CA ILE A 27 39.74 9.69 -13.96
C ILE A 27 38.35 10.23 -13.67
N VAL A 28 38.15 10.76 -12.46
CA VAL A 28 36.96 11.56 -12.13
C VAL A 28 37.13 12.90 -12.83
N VAL A 29 36.23 13.19 -13.77
CA VAL A 29 36.29 14.36 -14.64
C VAL A 29 35.01 15.17 -14.49
N LEU A 30 35.15 16.50 -14.50
CA LEU A 30 34.04 17.42 -14.68
C LEU A 30 33.94 17.82 -16.15
N SER A 31 32.83 17.43 -16.78
CA SER A 31 32.54 17.69 -18.18
C SER A 31 31.33 18.61 -18.31
N ARG A 32 31.51 19.75 -18.96
CA ARG A 32 30.42 20.68 -19.30
C ARG A 32 30.07 20.53 -20.77
N TYR A 33 28.82 20.18 -21.06
CA TYR A 33 28.31 19.99 -22.41
C TYR A 33 27.71 21.29 -22.96
N ALA A 34 27.76 21.48 -24.28
CA ALA A 34 27.15 22.62 -24.96
C ALA A 34 25.62 22.72 -24.73
N THR A 35 24.99 21.61 -24.34
CA THR A 35 23.56 21.53 -23.97
C THR A 35 23.25 22.13 -22.60
N GLY A 36 24.25 22.57 -21.83
CA GLY A 36 24.11 23.05 -20.45
C GLY A 36 24.16 21.93 -19.40
N GLN A 37 24.34 20.67 -19.81
CA GLN A 37 24.52 19.55 -18.89
C GLN A 37 25.93 19.59 -18.28
N VAL A 38 26.03 19.16 -17.03
CA VAL A 38 27.29 18.99 -16.30
C VAL A 38 27.35 17.56 -15.79
N TYR A 39 28.38 16.82 -16.16
CA TYR A 39 28.67 15.50 -15.61
C TYR A 39 29.92 15.56 -14.75
N GLU A 40 29.85 14.93 -13.58
CA GLU A 40 30.96 14.71 -12.68
C GLU A 40 31.05 13.23 -12.37
N GLY A 41 32.10 12.56 -12.84
CA GLY A 41 32.25 11.12 -12.66
C GLY A 41 33.35 10.53 -13.51
N SER A 42 33.40 9.20 -13.54
CA SER A 42 34.43 8.49 -14.30
C SER A 42 34.02 8.30 -15.77
N PHE A 43 35.04 8.29 -16.63
CA PHE A 43 34.93 7.93 -18.04
C PHE A 43 35.85 6.75 -18.35
N HIS A 44 35.43 5.93 -19.30
CA HIS A 44 36.23 4.88 -19.91
C HIS A 44 35.97 4.94 -21.42
N GLU A 45 37.01 4.99 -22.25
CA GLU A 45 36.85 5.07 -23.71
C GLU A 45 35.86 6.17 -24.18
N ASN A 46 35.91 7.35 -23.55
CA ASN A 46 35.01 8.50 -23.77
C ASN A 46 33.52 8.30 -23.43
N VAL A 47 33.13 7.16 -22.84
CA VAL A 47 31.77 6.93 -22.33
C VAL A 47 31.73 7.02 -20.80
N ARG A 48 30.63 7.52 -20.24
CA ARG A 48 30.43 7.56 -18.79
C ARG A 48 30.37 6.14 -18.24
N GLN A 49 31.14 5.91 -17.18
CA GLN A 49 31.24 4.61 -16.53
C GLN A 49 31.47 4.77 -15.02
N GLY A 50 31.02 3.78 -14.24
CA GLY A 50 31.19 3.79 -12.79
C GLY A 50 30.19 4.71 -12.10
N HIS A 51 30.54 5.30 -10.95
CA HIS A 51 29.65 6.24 -10.27
C HIS A 51 29.83 7.66 -10.81
N GLY A 52 28.73 8.39 -10.95
CA GLY A 52 28.76 9.77 -11.41
C GLY A 52 27.45 10.51 -11.22
N MET A 53 27.56 11.84 -11.24
CA MET A 53 26.45 12.77 -11.17
C MET A 53 26.26 13.46 -12.52
N LEU A 54 25.05 13.44 -13.06
CA LEU A 54 24.66 14.24 -14.22
C LEU A 54 23.61 15.25 -13.78
N SER A 55 23.94 16.53 -13.87
CA SER A 55 23.01 17.63 -13.67
C SER A 55 22.67 18.25 -15.02
N SER A 56 21.37 18.33 -15.35
CA SER A 56 20.86 19.07 -16.50
C SER A 56 20.22 20.35 -15.99
N GLY A 57 20.44 21.49 -16.64
CA GLY A 57 19.83 22.76 -16.25
C GLY A 57 19.76 23.76 -17.41
N LYS A 58 18.61 24.42 -17.53
CA LYS A 58 18.38 25.55 -18.47
C LYS A 58 18.03 26.84 -17.74
N LEU A 59 17.62 26.76 -16.48
CA LEU A 59 17.21 27.88 -15.64
C LEU A 59 18.42 28.42 -14.88
N ILE A 60 18.56 29.75 -14.86
CA ILE A 60 19.65 30.45 -14.18
C ILE A 60 19.53 30.12 -12.67
N GLY A 61 20.44 29.29 -12.16
CA GLY A 61 20.57 28.99 -10.73
C GLY A 61 20.07 27.62 -10.26
N SER A 62 19.34 26.85 -11.07
CA SER A 62 18.82 25.52 -10.66
C SER A 62 18.97 24.48 -11.77
N SER A 63 19.48 23.30 -11.42
CA SER A 63 19.37 22.10 -12.27
C SER A 63 17.89 21.79 -12.50
N SER A 64 17.47 21.50 -13.73
CA SER A 64 16.13 20.98 -14.04
C SER A 64 15.98 19.52 -13.65
N SER A 65 17.09 18.77 -13.67
CA SER A 65 17.13 17.39 -13.18
C SER A 65 18.53 16.99 -12.77
N VAL A 66 18.63 16.12 -11.78
CA VAL A 66 19.90 15.60 -11.26
C VAL A 66 19.81 14.09 -11.15
N PHE A 67 20.75 13.39 -11.77
CA PHE A 67 20.95 11.96 -11.53
C PHE A 67 22.26 11.74 -10.79
N VAL A 68 22.25 10.91 -9.76
CA VAL A 68 23.43 10.42 -9.04
C VAL A 68 23.35 8.91 -8.95
N GLY A 69 24.31 8.18 -9.53
CA GLY A 69 24.28 6.73 -9.48
C GLY A 69 25.31 6.08 -10.38
N GLN A 70 25.08 4.80 -10.70
CA GLN A 70 25.98 4.05 -11.58
C GLN A 70 25.67 4.33 -13.06
N TRP A 71 26.73 4.36 -13.84
CA TRP A 71 26.78 4.56 -15.27
C TRP A 71 27.53 3.39 -15.91
N LEU A 72 27.03 2.92 -17.04
CA LEU A 72 27.69 1.96 -17.89
C LEU A 72 27.38 2.33 -19.34
N GLN A 73 28.41 2.56 -20.16
CA GLN A 73 28.24 2.92 -21.57
C GLN A 73 27.23 4.08 -21.77
N ASP A 74 27.41 5.17 -21.02
CA ASP A 74 26.52 6.34 -21.05
C ASP A 74 25.08 6.14 -20.58
N LYS A 75 24.74 4.96 -20.06
CA LYS A 75 23.42 4.60 -19.56
C LYS A 75 23.40 4.50 -18.04
N LYS A 76 22.32 4.97 -17.42
CA LYS A 76 22.05 4.76 -15.99
C LYS A 76 21.84 3.28 -15.73
N MET A 77 22.57 2.75 -14.75
CA MET A 77 22.53 1.34 -14.34
C MET A 77 22.51 1.23 -12.82
N GLY A 78 22.15 0.05 -12.33
CA GLY A 78 22.23 -0.29 -10.92
C GLY A 78 21.43 0.68 -10.04
N TYR A 79 21.86 0.88 -8.80
CA TYR A 79 21.17 1.82 -7.91
C TYR A 79 21.51 3.27 -8.26
N GLY A 80 20.50 4.14 -8.26
CA GLY A 80 20.67 5.56 -8.50
C GLY A 80 19.50 6.40 -8.03
N VAL A 81 19.78 7.66 -7.77
CA VAL A 81 18.84 8.69 -7.36
C VAL A 81 18.64 9.66 -8.52
N PHE A 82 17.40 9.92 -8.88
CA PHE A 82 17.02 10.89 -9.89
C PHE A 82 16.05 11.89 -9.31
N ASP A 83 16.48 13.14 -9.24
CA ASP A 83 15.68 14.29 -8.84
C ASP A 83 15.19 15.00 -10.11
N ASP A 84 13.88 14.98 -10.35
CA ASP A 84 13.23 15.71 -11.42
C ASP A 84 12.52 16.93 -10.83
N ILE A 85 13.24 18.05 -10.82
CA ILE A 85 12.77 19.32 -10.26
C ILE A 85 11.62 19.89 -11.10
N THR A 86 11.55 19.55 -12.39
CA THR A 86 10.45 20.00 -13.26
C THR A 86 9.13 19.31 -12.95
N ARG A 87 9.19 18.04 -12.56
CA ARG A 87 8.02 17.24 -12.16
C ARG A 87 7.75 17.30 -10.65
N GLY A 88 8.73 17.76 -9.87
CA GLY A 88 8.68 17.69 -8.42
C GLY A 88 8.70 16.24 -7.91
N GLU A 89 9.48 15.37 -8.56
CA GLU A 89 9.55 13.95 -8.23
C GLU A 89 11.00 13.51 -8.03
N LYS A 90 11.28 12.85 -6.91
CA LYS A 90 12.58 12.24 -6.61
C LYS A 90 12.44 10.72 -6.58
N TYR A 91 13.08 10.04 -7.51
CA TYR A 91 13.16 8.58 -7.56
C TYR A 91 14.47 8.08 -6.95
N MET A 92 14.39 7.04 -6.12
CA MET A 92 15.53 6.36 -5.49
C MET A 92 15.34 4.86 -5.70
N GLY A 93 16.13 4.23 -6.57
CA GLY A 93 15.91 2.83 -6.90
C GLY A 93 16.84 2.30 -7.98
N LEU A 94 16.47 1.14 -8.54
CA LEU A 94 17.27 0.50 -9.56
C LEU A 94 16.99 1.07 -10.96
N TRP A 95 18.05 1.14 -11.74
CA TRP A 95 18.10 1.62 -13.10
C TRP A 95 18.66 0.53 -14.00
N ASN A 96 18.09 0.41 -15.19
CA ASN A 96 18.59 -0.45 -16.24
C ASN A 96 18.32 0.25 -17.58
N ASP A 97 19.39 0.47 -18.35
CA ASP A 97 19.33 1.15 -19.65
C ASP A 97 18.53 2.47 -19.63
N ASN A 98 18.86 3.38 -18.70
CA ASN A 98 18.15 4.66 -18.50
C ASN A 98 16.67 4.56 -18.06
N GLN A 99 16.18 3.37 -17.71
CA GLN A 99 14.82 3.16 -17.24
C GLN A 99 14.79 2.75 -15.77
N ARG A 100 13.76 3.19 -15.05
CA ARG A 100 13.46 2.72 -13.70
C ARG A 100 13.06 1.25 -13.78
N GLN A 101 13.71 0.42 -12.98
CA GLN A 101 13.47 -1.02 -12.93
C GLN A 101 13.56 -1.51 -11.49
N GLY A 102 13.00 -2.69 -11.18
CA GLY A 102 13.11 -3.32 -9.87
C GLY A 102 12.57 -2.46 -8.72
N SER A 103 13.03 -2.70 -7.50
CA SER A 103 12.57 -1.96 -6.33
C SER A 103 13.00 -0.49 -6.37
N GLY A 104 12.09 0.41 -6.00
CA GLY A 104 12.39 1.83 -5.86
C GLY A 104 11.35 2.58 -5.05
N VAL A 105 11.72 3.80 -4.68
CA VAL A 105 10.92 4.75 -3.91
C VAL A 105 10.79 6.04 -4.72
N VAL A 106 9.59 6.60 -4.79
CA VAL A 106 9.33 7.94 -5.34
C VAL A 106 8.86 8.85 -4.20
N VAL A 107 9.50 10.01 -4.06
CA VAL A 107 9.07 11.09 -3.19
C VAL A 107 8.58 12.24 -4.06
N THR A 108 7.35 12.70 -3.82
CA THR A 108 6.80 13.86 -4.53
C THR A 108 7.12 15.15 -3.77
N GLN A 109 7.00 16.29 -4.45
CA GLN A 109 7.14 17.62 -3.86
C GLN A 109 6.17 17.89 -2.71
N PHE A 110 5.08 17.12 -2.61
CA PHE A 110 4.10 17.19 -1.53
C PHE A 110 4.51 16.34 -0.31
N GLY A 111 5.68 15.69 -0.34
CA GLY A 111 6.17 14.83 0.74
C GLY A 111 5.53 13.44 0.76
N LEU A 112 4.78 13.05 -0.28
CA LEU A 112 4.23 11.69 -0.39
C LEU A 112 5.33 10.71 -0.80
N TYR A 113 5.36 9.55 -0.14
CA TYR A 113 6.29 8.48 -0.45
C TYR A 113 5.55 7.29 -1.09
N TYR A 114 6.09 6.76 -2.18
CA TYR A 114 5.56 5.60 -2.89
C TYR A 114 6.67 4.57 -3.05
N GLU A 115 6.54 3.42 -2.41
CA GLU A 115 7.44 2.29 -2.55
C GLU A 115 6.82 1.22 -3.45
N GLY A 116 7.61 0.67 -4.38
CA GLY A 116 7.16 -0.45 -5.19
C GLY A 116 8.18 -0.92 -6.21
N THR A 117 7.75 -1.87 -7.04
CA THR A 117 8.55 -2.42 -8.14
C THR A 117 8.27 -1.64 -9.42
N PHE A 118 9.31 -1.29 -10.16
CA PHE A 118 9.24 -0.58 -11.43
C PHE A 118 9.64 -1.51 -12.58
N SER A 119 8.99 -1.34 -13.72
CA SER A 119 9.37 -1.97 -14.98
C SER A 119 9.11 -1.00 -16.12
N ASN A 120 10.10 -0.77 -16.97
CA ASN A 120 10.02 0.16 -18.11
C ASN A 120 9.45 1.52 -17.75
N ASN A 121 9.97 2.14 -16.68
CA ASN A 121 9.51 3.43 -16.13
C ASN A 121 8.09 3.44 -15.54
N LYS A 122 7.40 2.31 -15.43
CA LYS A 122 6.07 2.23 -14.82
C LYS A 122 6.12 1.52 -13.47
N MET A 123 5.42 2.05 -12.49
CA MET A 123 5.23 1.38 -11.21
C MET A 123 4.29 0.19 -11.43
N MET A 124 4.72 -0.99 -11.01
CA MET A 124 3.92 -2.22 -11.05
C MET A 124 3.24 -2.41 -9.70
N VAL A 125 1.94 -2.70 -9.74
CA VAL A 125 1.21 -3.16 -8.56
C VAL A 125 1.61 -4.61 -8.31
N SER A 126 2.06 -4.92 -7.09
CA SER A 126 2.37 -6.31 -6.74
C SER A 126 1.05 -7.10 -6.64
N PRO A 127 0.87 -8.19 -7.41
CA PRO A 127 -0.38 -8.96 -7.39
C PRO A 127 -0.60 -9.64 -6.03
N THR A 128 0.47 -9.92 -5.29
CA THR A 128 0.44 -10.58 -3.98
C THR A 128 -0.23 -9.71 -2.91
N GLN A 129 0.02 -8.40 -2.90
CA GLN A 129 -0.65 -7.49 -1.96
C GLN A 129 -2.15 -7.41 -2.25
N SER A 130 -2.55 -7.24 -3.52
CA SER A 130 -3.97 -7.22 -3.88
C SER A 130 -4.70 -8.53 -3.53
N LEU A 131 -4.05 -9.67 -3.77
CA LEU A 131 -4.63 -10.99 -3.44
C LEU A 131 -4.79 -11.14 -1.93
N SER A 132 -3.75 -10.86 -1.14
CA SER A 132 -3.80 -10.97 0.33
C SER A 132 -4.87 -10.07 0.97
N LEU A 133 -4.97 -8.82 0.51
CA LEU A 133 -6.00 -7.87 0.95
C LEU A 133 -7.40 -8.36 0.57
N SER A 134 -7.61 -8.78 -0.67
CA SER A 134 -8.91 -9.28 -1.12
C SER A 134 -9.36 -10.54 -0.37
N LEU A 135 -8.43 -11.45 -0.07
CA LEU A 135 -8.71 -12.70 0.62
C LEU A 135 -8.98 -12.47 2.10
N SER A 136 -8.19 -11.61 2.75
CA SER A 136 -8.41 -11.25 4.15
C SER A 136 -9.76 -10.56 4.36
N LEU A 137 -10.13 -9.65 3.46
CA LEU A 137 -11.39 -8.92 3.54
C LEU A 137 -12.57 -9.86 3.28
N SER A 138 -12.51 -10.70 2.25
CA SER A 138 -13.59 -11.64 1.93
C SER A 138 -13.81 -12.67 3.06
N LEU A 139 -12.72 -13.20 3.64
CA LEU A 139 -12.81 -14.16 4.74
C LEU A 139 -13.41 -13.50 5.98
N SER A 140 -12.94 -12.31 6.36
CA SER A 140 -13.46 -11.57 7.53
C SER A 140 -14.95 -11.27 7.41
N LEU A 141 -15.40 -10.81 6.23
CA LEU A 141 -16.82 -10.54 5.99
C LEU A 141 -17.63 -11.83 6.05
N SER A 142 -17.21 -12.90 5.36
CA SER A 142 -17.96 -14.16 5.31
C SER A 142 -18.14 -14.81 6.68
N VAL A 143 -17.10 -14.78 7.52
CA VAL A 143 -17.15 -15.31 8.88
C VAL A 143 -18.03 -14.43 9.76
N SER A 144 -17.87 -13.11 9.70
CA SER A 144 -18.68 -12.20 10.53
C SER A 144 -20.19 -12.32 10.22
N LEU A 145 -20.56 -12.43 8.94
CA LEU A 145 -21.94 -12.57 8.51
C LEU A 145 -22.54 -13.93 8.87
N SER A 146 -21.80 -15.02 8.66
CA SER A 146 -22.29 -16.38 8.98
C SER A 146 -22.49 -16.58 10.49
N VAL A 147 -21.57 -16.09 11.29
CA VAL A 147 -21.65 -16.16 12.76
C VAL A 147 -22.81 -15.30 13.26
N SER A 148 -22.89 -14.03 12.86
CA SER A 148 -23.99 -13.16 13.29
C SER A 148 -25.36 -13.72 12.89
N LEU A 149 -25.52 -14.19 11.66
CA LEU A 149 -26.80 -14.73 11.20
C LEU A 149 -27.19 -16.02 11.93
N SER A 150 -26.25 -16.94 12.15
CA SER A 150 -26.51 -18.19 12.89
C SER A 150 -26.90 -17.94 14.35
N LEU A 151 -26.22 -17.00 15.02
CA LEU A 151 -26.55 -16.57 16.38
C LEU A 151 -27.93 -15.90 16.44
N CYS A 152 -28.25 -14.99 15.52
CA CYS A 152 -29.56 -14.34 15.48
C CYS A 152 -30.70 -15.35 15.28
N VAL A 153 -30.54 -16.28 14.32
CA VAL A 153 -31.56 -17.30 14.03
C VAL A 153 -31.72 -18.23 15.23
N SER A 154 -30.63 -18.79 15.76
CA SER A 154 -30.70 -19.71 16.91
C SER A 154 -31.35 -19.05 18.13
N LEU A 155 -30.99 -17.80 18.43
CA LEU A 155 -31.53 -17.05 19.55
C LEU A 155 -33.03 -16.74 19.35
N SER A 156 -33.43 -16.32 18.15
CA SER A 156 -34.85 -16.04 17.85
C SER A 156 -35.73 -17.29 17.95
N VAL A 157 -35.23 -18.45 17.49
CA VAL A 157 -35.96 -19.72 17.56
C VAL A 157 -36.08 -20.19 19.00
N CYS A 158 -35.00 -20.15 19.80
CA CYS A 158 -35.10 -20.62 21.17
C CYS A 158 -36.00 -19.71 22.03
N LEU A 159 -35.92 -18.38 21.88
CA LEU A 159 -36.83 -17.47 22.60
C LEU A 159 -38.31 -17.70 22.19
N SER A 160 -38.61 -17.82 20.90
CA SER A 160 -39.99 -18.06 20.45
C SER A 160 -40.54 -19.40 20.94
N LEU A 161 -39.73 -20.46 20.95
CA LEU A 161 -40.13 -21.76 21.49
C LEU A 161 -40.35 -21.71 23.00
N CYS A 162 -39.44 -21.08 23.76
CA CYS A 162 -39.56 -20.95 25.21
C CYS A 162 -40.83 -20.17 25.60
N VAL A 163 -41.10 -19.04 24.93
CA VAL A 163 -42.28 -18.22 25.21
C VAL A 163 -43.55 -18.99 24.86
N SER A 164 -43.63 -19.59 23.66
CA SER A 164 -44.82 -20.35 23.25
C SER A 164 -45.13 -21.54 24.17
N LEU A 165 -44.13 -22.35 24.55
CA LEU A 165 -44.34 -23.45 25.50
C LEU A 165 -44.80 -22.94 26.87
N SER A 166 -44.15 -21.90 27.40
CA SER A 166 -44.51 -21.35 28.71
C SER A 166 -45.94 -20.81 28.74
N LEU A 167 -46.39 -20.18 27.65
CA LEU A 167 -47.74 -19.67 27.50
C LEU A 167 -48.75 -20.81 27.39
N CYS A 168 -48.48 -21.82 26.57
CA CYS A 168 -49.36 -22.98 26.41
C CYS A 168 -49.56 -23.75 27.74
N VAL A 169 -48.49 -23.97 28.49
CA VAL A 169 -48.54 -24.68 29.79
C VAL A 169 -49.29 -23.83 30.81
N SER A 170 -48.99 -22.53 30.93
CA SER A 170 -49.68 -21.66 31.88
C SER A 170 -51.18 -21.53 31.58
N LEU A 171 -51.56 -21.35 30.32
CA LEU A 171 -52.98 -21.29 29.93
C LEU A 171 -53.70 -22.61 30.21
N SER A 172 -53.14 -23.75 29.79
CA SER A 172 -53.78 -25.05 30.00
C SER A 172 -53.96 -25.38 31.48
N LEU A 173 -52.97 -25.09 32.34
CA LEU A 173 -53.11 -25.25 33.78
C LEU A 173 -54.15 -24.30 34.37
N SER A 174 -54.15 -23.02 33.96
CA SER A 174 -55.11 -22.04 34.48
C SER A 174 -56.56 -22.41 34.15
N VAL A 175 -56.82 -22.84 32.91
CA VAL A 175 -58.15 -23.24 32.44
C VAL A 175 -58.60 -24.52 33.13
N SER A 176 -57.74 -25.55 33.18
CA SER A 176 -58.09 -26.80 33.86
C SER A 176 -58.38 -26.59 35.35
N LEU A 177 -57.55 -25.83 36.08
CA LEU A 177 -57.84 -25.51 37.49
C LEU A 177 -59.15 -24.74 37.64
N SER A 178 -59.39 -23.72 36.80
CA SER A 178 -60.62 -22.92 36.87
C SER A 178 -61.88 -23.76 36.63
N LEU A 179 -61.82 -24.70 35.69
CA LEU A 179 -62.90 -25.66 35.40
C LEU A 179 -63.10 -26.63 36.57
N CYS A 180 -62.03 -27.19 37.12
CA CYS A 180 -62.12 -28.09 38.27
C CYS A 180 -62.74 -27.39 39.49
N VAL A 181 -62.33 -26.16 39.79
CA VAL A 181 -62.86 -25.38 40.92
C VAL A 181 -64.32 -24.98 40.68
N SER A 182 -64.68 -24.53 39.48
CA SER A 182 -66.07 -24.18 39.16
C SER A 182 -67.00 -25.39 39.17
N LEU A 183 -66.54 -26.55 38.69
CA LEU A 183 -67.32 -27.79 38.70
C LEU A 183 -67.51 -28.33 40.13
N SER A 184 -66.45 -28.31 40.96
CA SER A 184 -66.55 -28.73 42.36
C SER A 184 -67.47 -27.82 43.18
N LEU A 185 -67.40 -26.50 42.99
CA LEU A 185 -68.31 -25.54 43.63
C LEU A 185 -69.76 -25.75 43.18
N SER A 186 -70.01 -25.96 41.88
CA SER A 186 -71.37 -26.17 41.37
C SER A 186 -71.98 -27.48 41.90
N ILE A 187 -71.23 -28.58 41.96
CA ILE A 187 -71.68 -29.84 42.58
C ILE A 187 -71.97 -29.64 44.07
N SER A 188 -71.10 -28.94 44.80
CA SER A 188 -71.30 -28.70 46.24
C SER A 188 -72.53 -27.83 46.55
N ASN A 189 -72.86 -26.88 45.68
CA ASN A 189 -74.07 -26.07 45.82
C ASN A 189 -75.32 -26.90 45.48
N TRP A 190 -75.23 -27.79 44.49
CA TRP A 190 -76.33 -28.68 44.14
C TRP A 190 -76.66 -29.67 45.27
N SER A 191 -75.64 -30.27 45.91
CA SER A 191 -75.86 -31.17 47.04
C SER A 191 -76.50 -30.45 48.24
N LYS A 192 -76.09 -29.20 48.53
CA LYS A 192 -76.74 -28.39 49.57
C LYS A 192 -78.19 -28.05 49.27
N LEU A 193 -78.57 -27.91 47.99
CA LEU A 193 -79.96 -27.66 47.60
C LEU A 193 -80.84 -28.91 47.71
N THR A 194 -80.29 -30.10 47.45
CA THR A 194 -81.02 -31.35 47.63
C THR A 194 -81.25 -31.69 49.10
N ASP A 195 -80.30 -31.37 49.97
CA ASP A 195 -80.42 -31.63 51.42
C ASP A 195 -81.42 -30.69 52.13
N ASN A 196 -81.72 -29.50 51.57
CA ASN A 196 -82.67 -28.54 52.14
C ASN A 196 -84.12 -28.72 51.66
N ASN A 197 -84.38 -29.63 50.72
CA ASN A 197 -85.72 -29.89 50.13
C ASN A 197 -86.34 -31.22 50.59
N ILE A 198 -85.81 -31.81 51.67
CA ILE A 198 -86.36 -32.98 52.39
C ILE A 198 -86.82 -32.52 53.77
#